data_AF-A0A0N4XHQ8-F1
#
_entry.id   AF-A0A0N4XHQ8-F1
#
_cell.length_a   1.000
_cell.length_b   1.000
_cell.length_c   1.000
_cell.angle_alpha   90.00
_cell.angle_beta   90.00
_cell.angle_gamma   90.00
#
_symmetry.space_group_name_H-M   'P 1'
#
loop_
_entity.id
_entity.type
_entity.pdbx_description
1 polymer ?
#
loop_
_entity_poly.entity_id
_entity_poly.type
_entity_poly.pdbx_seq_one_letter_code
_entity_poly.pdbx_strand_id
1 'polypeptide(L)'
;MLDEVEKRVEHLRETASLLEQEKEQILDMLNNVSLNTELLRLGQGDREDITAITNRLAARTKTVDVVVNTPRSAEQQRALTSVNGLIEGVVEKMQEDMNAGKEVCLEACRRYLNACNPDQPDGPIDQRFQAQLIECTADDQKKIRRKLGQLISQFERAERTFTPQW
;
A
#
# COMPACT_ATOMS: atom_id res chain seq x y z
N MET A 1 20.67 -18.39 -26.47
CA MET A 1 19.28 -18.39 -26.97
C MET A 1 18.28 -18.48 -25.83
N LEU A 2 18.38 -19.48 -24.94
CA LEU A 2 17.49 -19.56 -23.77
C LEU A 2 17.69 -18.42 -22.77
N ASP A 3 18.93 -17.99 -22.51
CA ASP A 3 19.23 -16.86 -21.62
C ASP A 3 18.61 -15.52 -22.09
N GLU A 4 18.49 -15.35 -23.41
CA GLU A 4 17.85 -14.16 -23.99
C GLU A 4 16.33 -14.20 -23.79
N VAL A 5 15.73 -15.39 -23.92
CA VAL A 5 14.31 -15.61 -23.62
C VAL A 5 14.05 -15.38 -22.12
N GLU A 6 14.92 -15.88 -21.24
CA GLU A 6 14.82 -15.67 -19.79
C GLU A 6 14.86 -14.17 -19.43
N LYS A 7 15.81 -13.41 -20.00
CA LYS A 7 15.86 -11.96 -19.83
C LYS A 7 14.57 -11.27 -20.30
N ARG A 8 13.99 -11.72 -21.42
CA ARG A 8 12.72 -11.17 -21.93
C ARG A 8 11.54 -11.51 -21.03
N VAL A 9 11.51 -12.72 -20.44
CA VAL A 9 10.48 -13.11 -19.47
C VAL A 9 10.57 -12.25 -18.22
N GLU A 10 11.77 -12.03 -17.69
CA GLU A 10 11.95 -11.19 -16.50
C GLU A 10 11.60 -9.72 -16.79
N HIS A 11 12.01 -9.19 -17.93
CA HIS A 11 11.62 -7.84 -18.34
C HIS A 11 10.10 -7.68 -18.51
N LEU A 12 9.41 -8.70 -19.05
CA LEU A 12 7.95 -8.71 -19.14
C LEU A 12 7.30 -8.70 -17.75
N ARG A 13 7.80 -9.52 -16.81
CA ARG A 13 7.30 -9.55 -15.43
C ARG A 13 7.48 -8.20 -14.73
N GLU A 14 8.64 -7.58 -14.90
CA GLU A 14 8.94 -6.26 -14.34
C GLU A 14 8.01 -5.18 -14.93
N THR A 15 7.86 -5.15 -16.26
CA THR A 15 6.98 -4.20 -16.95
C THR A 15 5.52 -4.37 -16.53
N ALA A 16 5.03 -5.60 -16.46
CA ALA A 16 3.67 -5.88 -15.99
C ALA A 16 3.49 -5.48 -14.51
N SER A 17 4.51 -5.66 -13.68
CA SER A 17 4.48 -5.23 -12.27
C SER A 17 4.44 -3.69 -12.15
N LEU A 18 5.09 -2.96 -13.06
CA LEU A 18 5.01 -1.50 -13.11
C LEU A 18 3.62 -1.02 -13.53
N LEU A 19 3.00 -1.68 -14.51
CA LEU A 19 1.62 -1.39 -14.94
C LEU A 19 0.59 -1.70 -13.84
N GLU A 20 0.77 -2.82 -13.12
CA GLU A 20 -0.04 -3.15 -11.93
C GLU A 20 0.04 -2.01 -10.89
N GLN A 21 1.24 -1.49 -10.62
CA GLN A 21 1.45 -0.37 -9.70
C GLN A 21 0.87 0.96 -10.21
N GLU A 22 1.04 1.28 -11.49
CA GLU A 22 0.50 2.52 -12.07
C GLU A 22 -1.03 2.57 -11.96
N LYS A 23 -1.69 1.43 -12.23
CA LYS A 23 -3.13 1.27 -12.01
C LYS A 23 -3.53 1.57 -10.56
N GLU A 24 -2.84 0.98 -9.59
CA GLU A 24 -3.10 1.21 -8.16
C GLU A 24 -2.88 2.68 -7.78
N GLN A 25 -1.80 3.30 -8.25
CA GLN A 25 -1.51 4.72 -7.99
C GLN A 25 -2.60 5.65 -8.55
N ILE A 26 -3.13 5.37 -9.74
CA ILE A 26 -4.24 6.14 -10.31
C ILE A 26 -5.49 6.02 -9.43
N LEU A 27 -5.82 4.81 -8.99
CA LEU A 27 -6.97 4.60 -8.09
C LEU A 27 -6.78 5.31 -6.75
N ASP A 28 -5.57 5.25 -6.17
CA ASP A 28 -5.22 5.98 -4.95
C ASP A 28 -5.36 7.50 -5.14
N MET A 29 -4.84 8.06 -6.24
CA MET A 29 -4.98 9.50 -6.55
C MET A 29 -6.45 9.91 -6.64
N LEU A 30 -7.29 9.13 -7.32
CA LEU A 30 -8.72 9.40 -7.43
C LEU A 30 -9.43 9.30 -6.07
N ASN A 31 -9.07 8.30 -5.25
CA ASN A 31 -9.60 8.19 -3.90
C ASN A 31 -9.22 9.39 -3.03
N ASN A 32 -7.98 9.89 -3.18
CA ASN A 32 -7.51 11.07 -2.47
C ASN A 32 -8.29 12.35 -2.84
N VAL A 33 -8.69 12.49 -4.11
CA VAL A 33 -9.58 13.59 -4.53
C VAL A 33 -10.91 13.49 -3.79
N SER A 34 -11.52 12.30 -3.73
CA SER A 34 -12.80 12.08 -3.04
C SER A 34 -12.73 12.37 -1.54
N LEU A 35 -11.59 12.12 -0.89
CA LEU A 35 -11.38 12.33 0.54
C LEU A 35 -10.95 13.78 0.88
N ASN A 36 -10.73 14.64 -0.11
CA ASN A 36 -10.27 16.00 0.14
C ASN A 36 -11.40 16.85 0.75
N THR A 37 -11.22 17.27 2.01
CA THR A 37 -12.15 18.11 2.75
C THR A 37 -12.29 19.52 2.18
N GLU A 38 -11.35 20.00 1.37
CA GLU A 38 -11.48 21.29 0.67
C GLU A 38 -12.65 21.27 -0.32
N LEU A 39 -13.06 20.11 -0.81
CA LEU A 39 -14.28 19.96 -1.60
C LEU A 39 -15.51 20.41 -0.81
N LEU A 40 -15.49 20.38 0.53
CA LEU A 40 -16.57 20.91 1.39
C LEU A 40 -16.81 22.41 1.23
N ARG A 41 -15.80 23.14 0.74
CA ARG A 41 -15.87 24.60 0.55
C ARG A 41 -16.45 24.99 -0.80
N LEU A 42 -16.63 24.03 -1.71
CA LEU A 42 -17.19 24.25 -3.04
C LEU A 42 -18.73 24.26 -3.02
N GLY A 43 -19.34 24.88 -4.02
CA GLY A 43 -20.79 24.83 -4.22
C GLY A 43 -21.25 23.41 -4.53
N GLN A 44 -22.52 23.09 -4.25
CA GLN A 44 -23.07 21.73 -4.45
C GLN A 44 -22.85 21.22 -5.89
N GLY A 45 -23.07 22.07 -6.91
CA GLY A 45 -22.88 21.69 -8.31
C GLY A 45 -21.45 21.26 -8.63
N ASP A 46 -20.45 22.07 -8.23
CA ASP A 46 -19.04 21.75 -8.47
C ASP A 46 -18.63 20.43 -7.79
N ARG A 47 -19.20 20.14 -6.61
CA ARG A 47 -18.91 18.91 -5.86
C ARG A 47 -19.50 17.68 -6.54
N GLU A 48 -20.73 17.79 -7.05
CA GLU A 48 -21.39 16.72 -7.81
C GLU A 48 -20.62 16.44 -9.11
N ASP A 49 -20.17 17.48 -9.81
CA ASP A 49 -19.36 17.36 -11.02
C ASP A 49 -18.02 16.68 -10.76
N ILE A 50 -17.28 17.11 -9.74
CA ILE A 50 -16.01 16.50 -9.34
C ILE A 50 -16.23 15.03 -8.97
N THR A 51 -17.27 14.73 -8.20
CA THR A 51 -17.59 13.35 -7.79
C THR A 51 -17.92 12.47 -9.01
N ALA A 52 -18.73 12.98 -9.94
CA ALA A 52 -19.08 12.26 -11.16
C ALA A 52 -17.85 11.99 -12.05
N ILE A 53 -16.96 12.97 -12.20
CA ILE A 53 -15.72 12.82 -12.96
C ILE A 53 -14.79 11.79 -12.31
N THR A 54 -14.57 11.88 -10.99
CA THR A 54 -13.71 10.95 -10.24
C THR A 54 -14.23 9.52 -10.35
N ASN A 55 -15.54 9.31 -10.19
CA ASN A 55 -16.17 8.00 -10.34
C ASN A 55 -16.02 7.43 -11.76
N ARG A 56 -16.21 8.28 -12.79
CA ARG A 56 -16.04 7.88 -14.19
C ARG A 56 -14.60 7.46 -14.47
N LEU A 57 -13.61 8.23 -13.98
CA LEU A 57 -12.20 7.90 -14.14
C LEU A 57 -11.85 6.61 -13.41
N ALA A 58 -12.32 6.43 -12.18
CA ALA A 58 -12.08 5.20 -11.41
C ALA A 58 -12.68 3.97 -12.10
N ALA A 59 -13.88 4.09 -12.67
CA ALA A 59 -14.51 3.01 -13.44
C ALA A 59 -13.68 2.62 -14.67
N ARG A 60 -13.13 3.61 -15.40
CA ARG A 60 -12.25 3.37 -16.55
C ARG A 60 -10.91 2.76 -16.14
N THR A 61 -10.30 3.20 -15.06
CA THR A 61 -9.05 2.60 -14.57
C THR A 61 -9.27 1.13 -14.16
N LYS A 62 -10.44 0.80 -13.59
CA LYS A 62 -10.81 -0.58 -13.24
C LYS A 62 -10.99 -1.51 -14.43
N THR A 63 -11.14 -1.01 -15.67
CA THR A 63 -11.21 -1.88 -16.86
C THR A 63 -9.85 -2.42 -17.29
N VAL A 64 -8.75 -1.85 -16.79
CA VAL A 64 -7.40 -2.35 -17.02
C VAL A 64 -7.12 -3.44 -15.99
N ASP A 65 -6.86 -4.67 -16.43
CA ASP A 65 -6.50 -5.78 -15.55
C ASP A 65 -5.10 -6.31 -15.89
N VAL A 66 -4.19 -6.20 -14.93
CA VAL A 66 -2.79 -6.60 -15.05
C VAL A 66 -2.41 -7.27 -13.74
N VAL A 67 -2.00 -8.54 -13.83
CA VAL A 67 -1.65 -9.36 -12.67
C VAL A 67 -0.34 -10.08 -12.94
N VAL A 68 0.60 -9.95 -12.02
CA VAL A 68 1.84 -10.73 -12.03
C VAL A 68 1.80 -11.77 -10.92
N ASN A 69 1.71 -13.04 -11.32
CA ASN A 69 1.71 -14.16 -10.39
C ASN A 69 3.13 -14.42 -9.86
N THR A 70 3.24 -14.42 -8.54
CA THR A 70 4.44 -14.81 -7.81
C THR A 70 4.35 -16.30 -7.49
N PRO A 71 5.19 -17.17 -8.09
CA PRO A 71 5.25 -18.57 -7.71
C PRO A 71 5.79 -18.69 -6.28
N ARG A 72 5.12 -19.49 -5.44
CA ARG A 72 5.46 -19.65 -4.02
C ARG A 72 5.46 -21.12 -3.63
N SER A 73 6.37 -21.50 -2.74
CA SER A 73 6.26 -22.76 -2.00
C SER A 73 5.19 -22.65 -0.91
N ALA A 74 4.85 -23.79 -0.29
CA ALA A 74 3.92 -23.81 0.83
C ALA A 74 4.45 -23.01 2.03
N GLU A 75 5.75 -23.06 2.27
CA GLU A 75 6.46 -22.30 3.31
C GLU A 75 6.35 -20.80 3.04
N GLN A 76 6.69 -20.37 1.81
CA GLN A 76 6.61 -18.96 1.40
C GLN A 76 5.18 -18.42 1.50
N GLN A 77 4.17 -19.24 1.16
CA GLN A 77 2.77 -18.85 1.30
C GLN A 77 2.36 -18.70 2.79
N ARG A 78 2.84 -19.58 3.68
CA ARG A 78 2.60 -19.46 5.12
C ARG A 78 3.27 -18.21 5.70
N ALA A 79 4.52 -17.94 5.32
CA ALA A 79 5.25 -16.74 5.72
C ALA A 79 4.51 -15.47 5.28
N LEU A 80 4.09 -15.39 4.00
CA LEU A 80 3.32 -14.26 3.47
C LEU A 80 1.99 -14.08 4.22
N THR A 81 1.29 -15.17 4.53
CA THR A 81 0.04 -15.11 5.29
C THR A 81 0.27 -14.56 6.70
N SER A 82 1.33 -15.01 7.37
CA SER A 82 1.71 -14.51 8.70
C SER A 82 2.08 -13.03 8.66
N VAL A 83 2.88 -12.60 7.68
CA VAL A 83 3.26 -11.19 7.51
C VAL A 83 2.04 -10.32 7.23
N ASN A 84 1.13 -10.74 6.35
CA ASN A 84 -0.11 -10.01 6.09
C ASN A 84 -0.99 -9.92 7.34
N GLY A 85 -1.11 -10.99 8.12
CA GLY A 85 -1.85 -10.98 9.38
C GLY A 85 -1.29 -10.00 10.42
N LEU A 86 0.04 -9.83 10.49
CA LEU A 86 0.65 -8.78 11.32
C LEU A 86 0.26 -7.38 10.87
N ILE A 87 0.25 -7.13 9.55
CA ILE A 87 -0.14 -5.84 8.97
C ILE A 87 -1.62 -5.58 9.21
N GLU A 88 -2.48 -6.56 8.96
CA GLU A 88 -3.93 -6.49 9.16
C GLU A 88 -4.26 -6.19 10.63
N GLY A 89 -3.60 -6.85 11.58
CA GLY A 89 -3.80 -6.57 13.00
C GLY A 89 -3.42 -5.14 13.44
N VAL A 90 -2.50 -4.46 12.71
CA VAL A 90 -2.23 -3.03 12.94
C VAL A 90 -3.36 -2.15 12.37
N VAL A 91 -3.86 -2.50 11.17
CA VAL A 91 -4.98 -1.78 10.54
C VAL A 91 -6.26 -1.91 11.36
N GLU A 92 -6.55 -3.09 11.90
CA GLU A 92 -7.73 -3.34 12.75
C GLU A 92 -7.66 -2.51 14.04
N LYS A 93 -6.53 -2.57 14.77
CA LYS A 93 -6.32 -1.76 15.98
C LYS A 93 -6.47 -0.26 15.74
N MET A 94 -6.03 0.20 14.58
CA MET A 94 -6.16 1.59 14.17
C MET A 94 -7.63 2.01 13.98
N GLN A 95 -8.50 1.09 13.54
CA GLN A 95 -9.94 1.36 13.42
C GLN A 95 -10.65 1.37 14.79
N GLU A 96 -10.15 0.60 15.75
CA GLU A 96 -10.70 0.53 17.11
C GLU A 96 -10.34 1.76 17.98
N ASP A 97 -9.10 2.26 17.89
CA ASP A 97 -8.58 3.34 18.74
C ASP A 97 -8.17 4.60 17.94
N MET A 98 -9.15 5.43 17.55
CA MET A 98 -8.94 6.57 16.63
C MET A 98 -7.94 7.65 17.10
N ASN A 99 -7.63 7.78 18.40
CA ASN A 99 -6.76 8.84 18.92
C ASN A 99 -5.48 8.34 19.63
N ALA A 100 -5.56 7.39 20.58
CA ALA A 100 -4.39 6.94 21.34
C ALA A 100 -3.66 5.74 20.70
N GLY A 101 -4.39 4.88 19.97
CA GLY A 101 -3.82 3.73 19.25
C GLY A 101 -3.13 4.12 17.94
N LYS A 102 -3.43 5.31 17.42
CA LYS A 102 -2.94 5.79 16.13
C LYS A 102 -1.41 5.94 16.05
N GLU A 103 -0.81 6.65 16.99
CA GLU A 103 0.65 6.82 17.05
C GLU A 103 1.37 5.48 17.21
N VAL A 104 0.80 4.59 18.03
CA VAL A 104 1.33 3.24 18.24
C VAL A 104 1.26 2.41 16.95
N CYS A 105 0.16 2.51 16.20
CA CYS A 105 -0.01 1.81 14.92
C CYS A 105 0.91 2.37 13.83
N LEU A 106 1.07 3.71 13.76
CA LEU A 106 1.98 4.37 12.84
C LEU A 106 3.43 3.95 13.11
N GLU A 107 3.84 3.96 14.38
CA GLU A 107 5.16 3.49 14.81
C GLU A 107 5.36 2.00 14.50
N ALA A 108 4.34 1.16 14.68
CA ALA A 108 4.41 -0.26 14.29
C ALA A 108 4.61 -0.42 12.77
N CYS A 109 3.86 0.32 11.94
CA CYS A 109 4.06 0.31 10.50
C CYS A 109 5.46 0.81 10.08
N ARG A 110 5.99 1.84 10.75
CA ARG A 110 7.36 2.33 10.51
C ARG A 110 8.41 1.27 10.85
N ARG A 111 8.25 0.55 11.96
CA ARG A 111 9.14 -0.58 12.33
C ARG A 111 9.07 -1.72 11.32
N TYR A 112 7.88 -2.04 10.80
CA TYR A 112 7.73 -3.03 9.72
C TYR A 112 8.37 -2.55 8.42
N LEU A 113 8.23 -1.27 8.09
CA LEU A 113 8.85 -0.68 6.91
C LEU A 113 10.39 -0.72 7.00
N ASN A 114 10.94 -0.40 8.17
CA ASN A 114 12.36 -0.50 8.45
C ASN A 114 12.87 -1.95 8.37
N ALA A 115 12.07 -2.92 8.83
CA ALA A 115 12.39 -4.34 8.68
C ALA A 115 12.45 -4.81 7.20
N CYS A 116 11.83 -4.09 6.27
CA CYS A 116 11.96 -4.35 4.84
C CYS A 116 13.29 -3.84 4.23
N ASN A 117 14.09 -3.06 4.98
CA ASN A 117 15.41 -2.59 4.57
C ASN A 117 16.37 -2.53 5.78
N PRO A 118 16.83 -3.68 6.28
CA PRO A 118 17.61 -3.74 7.52
C PRO A 118 19.04 -3.17 7.39
N ASP A 119 19.54 -3.00 6.16
CA ASP A 119 20.89 -2.45 5.91
C ASP A 119 20.94 -0.93 6.12
N GLN A 120 19.80 -0.24 6.00
CA GLN A 120 19.65 1.19 6.24
C GLN A 120 18.30 1.49 6.90
N PRO A 121 18.10 1.09 8.17
CA PRO A 121 16.85 1.32 8.86
C PRO A 121 16.78 2.78 9.34
N ASP A 122 15.67 3.44 9.07
CA ASP A 122 15.37 4.78 9.60
C ASP A 122 14.67 4.63 10.97
N GLY A 123 15.42 4.11 11.95
CA GLY A 123 14.95 3.86 13.31
C GLY A 123 14.80 2.36 13.67
N PRO A 124 13.98 2.03 14.70
CA PRO A 124 13.84 0.66 15.18
C PRO A 124 13.24 -0.28 14.13
N ILE A 125 13.62 -1.56 14.19
CA ILE A 125 13.06 -2.64 13.37
C ILE A 125 12.26 -3.61 14.24
N ASP A 126 11.20 -4.17 13.68
CA ASP A 126 10.53 -5.33 14.30
C ASP A 126 11.20 -6.62 13.83
N GLN A 127 11.96 -7.25 14.73
CA GLN A 127 12.72 -8.47 14.42
C GLN A 127 11.82 -9.68 14.13
N ARG A 128 10.64 -9.75 14.74
CA ARG A 128 9.70 -10.85 14.50
C ARG A 128 9.11 -10.74 13.09
N PHE A 129 8.71 -9.54 12.70
CA PHE A 129 8.25 -9.24 11.36
C PHE A 129 9.36 -9.52 10.34
N GLN A 130 10.58 -9.05 10.61
CA GLN A 130 11.73 -9.26 9.74
C GLN A 130 12.01 -10.76 9.48
N ALA A 131 12.00 -11.58 10.54
CA ALA A 131 12.25 -13.02 10.41
C ALA A 131 11.24 -13.69 9.45
N GLN A 132 9.96 -13.33 9.57
CA GLN A 132 8.91 -13.87 8.69
C GLN A 132 8.97 -13.27 7.28
N LEU A 133 9.39 -12.01 7.15
CA LEU A 133 9.54 -11.34 5.87
C LEU A 133 10.65 -11.97 5.01
N ILE A 134 11.77 -12.36 5.62
CA ILE A 134 12.91 -12.98 4.92
C ILE A 134 12.51 -14.34 4.32
N GLU A 135 11.54 -15.04 4.92
CA GLU A 135 10.99 -16.29 4.39
C GLU A 135 10.06 -16.08 3.17
N CYS A 136 9.63 -14.84 2.90
CA CYS A 136 8.83 -14.50 1.73
C CYS A 136 9.70 -14.38 0.47
N THR A 137 9.08 -14.44 -0.71
CA THR A 137 9.79 -14.19 -1.99
C THR A 137 10.26 -12.73 -2.08
N ALA A 138 11.31 -12.46 -2.86
CA ALA A 138 11.79 -11.10 -3.10
C ALA A 138 10.69 -10.19 -3.67
N ASP A 139 9.82 -10.73 -4.53
CA ASP A 139 8.66 -10.02 -5.08
C ASP A 139 7.66 -9.63 -3.98
N ASP A 140 7.36 -10.56 -3.05
CA ASP A 140 6.48 -10.29 -1.92
C ASP A 140 7.10 -9.26 -0.97
N GLN A 141 8.40 -9.35 -0.67
CA GLN A 141 9.09 -8.35 0.15
C GLN A 141 8.97 -6.93 -0.44
N LYS A 142 9.16 -6.79 -1.76
CA LYS A 142 8.95 -5.52 -2.48
C LYS A 142 7.49 -5.05 -2.39
N LYS A 143 6.52 -5.96 -2.58
CA LYS A 143 5.08 -5.64 -2.49
C LYS A 143 4.70 -5.20 -1.06
N ILE A 144 5.17 -5.89 -0.03
CA ILE A 144 4.94 -5.58 1.38
C ILE A 144 5.54 -4.21 1.75
N ARG A 145 6.79 -3.93 1.34
CA ARG A 145 7.43 -2.62 1.57
C ARG A 145 6.59 -1.48 1.00
N ARG A 146 6.08 -1.63 -0.23
CA ARG A 146 5.19 -0.63 -0.85
C ARG A 146 3.88 -0.46 -0.09
N LYS A 147 3.22 -1.58 0.27
CA LYS A 147 1.97 -1.58 1.04
C LYS A 147 2.12 -0.84 2.37
N LEU A 148 3.23 -1.05 3.08
CA LEU A 148 3.53 -0.35 4.33
C LEU A 148 3.71 1.17 4.13
N GLY A 149 4.43 1.58 3.08
CA GLY A 149 4.59 3.00 2.74
C GLY A 149 3.25 3.68 2.38
N GLN A 150 2.37 2.98 1.67
CA GLN A 150 1.01 3.45 1.39
C GLN A 150 0.18 3.57 2.67
N LEU A 151 0.21 2.58 3.57
CA LEU A 151 -0.51 2.62 4.84
C LEU A 151 -0.07 3.79 5.73
N ILE A 152 1.24 3.99 5.88
CA ILE A 152 1.80 5.14 6.61
C ILE A 152 1.28 6.46 6.01
N SER A 153 1.35 6.61 4.69
CA SER A 153 0.87 7.81 4.00
C SER A 153 -0.63 8.04 4.23
N GLN A 154 -1.43 6.97 4.26
CA GLN A 154 -2.87 7.06 4.53
C GLN A 154 -3.14 7.45 6.00
N PHE A 155 -2.40 6.89 6.95
CA PHE A 155 -2.54 7.19 8.37
C PHE A 155 -2.17 8.64 8.72
N GLU A 156 -1.07 9.15 8.18
CA GLU A 156 -0.64 10.55 8.34
C GLU A 156 -1.65 11.52 7.71
N ARG A 157 -2.29 11.16 6.59
CA ARG A 157 -3.35 11.99 5.98
C ARG A 157 -4.60 12.04 6.82
N ALA A 158 -5.01 10.92 7.41
CA ALA A 158 -6.13 10.90 8.34
C ALA A 158 -5.89 11.80 9.57
N GLU A 159 -4.64 12.17 9.91
CA GLU A 159 -4.37 13.18 10.95
C GLU A 159 -4.76 14.59 10.50
N ARG A 160 -4.46 14.94 9.24
CA ARG A 160 -4.76 16.28 8.69
C ARG A 160 -6.27 16.53 8.54
N THR A 161 -7.07 15.47 8.48
CA THR A 161 -8.53 15.55 8.40
C THR A 161 -9.20 15.78 9.77
N PHE A 162 -8.47 15.52 10.87
CA PHE A 162 -9.05 15.49 12.23
C PHE A 162 -8.51 16.57 13.19
N THR A 163 -7.65 17.48 12.76
CA THR A 163 -7.32 18.68 13.55
C THR A 163 -8.36 19.76 13.26
N PRO A 164 -9.27 20.09 14.21
CA PRO A 164 -10.03 21.31 14.07
C PRO A 164 -9.01 22.44 14.21
N GLN A 165 -8.82 23.22 13.15
CA GLN A 165 -8.10 24.47 13.23
C GLN A 165 -9.01 25.43 14.01
N TRP A 166 -8.62 25.75 15.24
CA TRP A 166 -9.26 26.80 16.05
C TRP A 166 -8.53 28.10 15.75
#